data_AF-A0AAJ7CG32-F1
#
_entry.id   AF-A0AAJ7CG32-F1
#
_cell.length_a   1.000
_cell.length_b   1.000
_cell.length_c   1.000
_cell.angle_alpha   90.00
_cell.angle_beta   90.00
_cell.angle_gamma   90.00
#
_symmetry.space_group_name_H-M   'P 1'
#
loop_
_entity.id
_entity.type
_entity.pdbx_description
1 polymer ?
#
loop_
_entity_poly.entity_id
_entity_poly.type
_entity_poly.pdbx_seq_one_letter_code
_entity_poly.pdbx_strand_id
1 'polypeptide(L)'
;MAARKKEEPARQRYQANARERDRTHRYATQESQSSLCSVNTAFTALRTLIPTEPADRKLSKIETLRLASSYISHLGAVLVAGAIDQPCLRLEENNLSPLMSKLGDSQSRPQVCTFCLAMHKKYNLNVASQMISDYPNQEEAQYIIVSSNSTAFDLNYA
;
A
#
# COMPACT_ATOMS: atom_id res chain seq x y z
N MET A 1 52.78 -14.40 54.36
CA MET A 1 51.39 -14.25 53.89
C MET A 1 51.26 -12.97 53.04
N ALA A 2 51.51 -13.02 51.72
CA ALA A 2 51.31 -11.84 50.86
C ALA A 2 51.08 -12.25 49.39
N ALA A 3 49.84 -12.61 49.04
CA ALA A 3 49.45 -12.91 47.66
C ALA A 3 48.12 -12.23 47.25
N ARG A 4 47.73 -11.12 47.90
CA ARG A 4 46.41 -10.47 47.67
C ARG A 4 46.41 -9.22 46.77
N LYS A 5 47.55 -8.74 46.27
CA LYS A 5 47.60 -7.44 45.56
C LYS A 5 47.47 -7.48 44.03
N LYS A 6 47.56 -8.67 43.39
CA LYS A 6 47.51 -8.79 41.91
C LYS A 6 46.09 -8.97 41.33
N GLU A 7 45.09 -9.38 42.13
CA GLU A 7 43.73 -9.64 41.64
C GLU A 7 42.84 -8.39 41.52
N GLU A 8 43.06 -7.37 42.35
CA GLU A 8 42.37 -6.06 42.33
C GLU A 8 42.34 -5.41 40.92
N PRO A 9 43.49 -5.21 40.24
CA PRO A 9 43.49 -4.58 38.92
C PRO A 9 42.83 -5.45 37.84
N ALA A 10 42.91 -6.78 37.95
CA ALA A 10 42.23 -7.70 37.04
C ALA A 10 40.71 -7.64 37.21
N ARG A 11 40.23 -7.56 38.45
CA ARG A 11 38.80 -7.41 38.77
C ARG A 11 38.25 -6.06 38.31
N GLN A 12 39.02 -4.97 38.43
CA GLN A 12 38.64 -3.65 37.91
C GLN A 12 38.56 -3.66 36.37
N ARG A 13 39.53 -4.28 35.69
CA ARG A 13 39.49 -4.44 34.22
C ARG A 13 38.30 -5.29 33.77
N TYR A 14 37.99 -6.37 34.47
CA TYR A 14 36.81 -7.19 34.19
C TYR A 14 35.51 -6.40 34.38
N GLN A 15 35.40 -5.63 35.47
CA GLN A 15 34.25 -4.76 35.71
C GLN A 15 34.10 -3.67 34.64
N ALA A 16 35.20 -3.07 34.19
CA ALA A 16 35.19 -2.10 33.10
C ALA A 16 34.74 -2.74 31.78
N ASN A 17 35.26 -3.92 31.44
CA ASN A 17 34.86 -4.67 30.24
C ASN A 17 33.39 -5.14 30.29
N ALA A 18 32.87 -5.49 31.47
CA ALA A 18 31.46 -5.82 31.64
C ALA A 18 30.56 -4.60 31.33
N ARG A 19 30.90 -3.44 31.90
CA ARG A 19 30.17 -2.18 31.64
C ARG A 19 30.18 -1.78 30.18
N GLU A 20 31.30 -1.97 29.49
CA GLU A 20 31.38 -1.65 28.06
C GLU A 20 30.51 -2.58 27.22
N ARG A 21 30.52 -3.88 27.50
CA ARG A 21 29.60 -4.84 26.85
C ARG A 21 28.13 -4.48 27.10
N ASP A 22 27.79 -4.07 28.32
CA ASP A 22 26.43 -3.65 28.66
C ASP A 22 25.99 -2.40 27.87
N ARG A 23 26.90 -1.43 27.68
CA ARG A 23 26.63 -0.25 26.84
C ARG A 23 26.38 -0.63 25.40
N THR A 24 27.24 -1.47 24.81
CA THR A 24 27.06 -1.94 23.44
C THR A 24 25.75 -2.70 23.26
N HIS A 25 25.39 -3.57 24.21
CA HIS A 25 24.13 -4.30 24.16
C HIS A 25 22.91 -3.37 24.25
N ARG A 26 22.96 -2.36 25.13
CA ARG A 26 21.89 -1.34 25.23
C ARG A 26 21.75 -0.56 23.93
N TYR A 27 22.86 -0.12 23.33
CA TYR A 27 22.84 0.59 22.06
C TYR A 27 22.21 -0.26 20.94
N ALA A 28 22.66 -1.51 20.79
CA ALA A 28 22.11 -2.44 19.79
C ALA A 28 20.61 -2.72 20.01
N THR A 29 20.18 -2.85 21.27
CA THR A 29 18.76 -3.02 21.62
C THR A 29 17.94 -1.78 21.27
N GLN A 30 18.46 -0.59 21.61
CA GLN A 30 17.81 0.69 21.31
C GLN A 30 17.69 0.90 19.80
N GLU A 31 18.75 0.63 19.03
CA GLU A 31 18.75 0.71 17.58
C GLU A 31 17.69 -0.22 16.96
N SER A 32 17.63 -1.46 17.43
CA SER A 32 16.61 -2.42 17.01
C SER A 32 15.20 -1.92 17.32
N GLN A 33 14.97 -1.36 18.50
CA GLN A 33 13.69 -0.77 18.89
C GLN A 33 13.34 0.45 18.02
N SER A 34 14.30 1.33 17.75
CA SER A 34 14.13 2.50 16.87
C SER A 34 13.80 2.10 15.43
N SER A 35 14.43 1.05 14.91
CA SER A 35 14.10 0.49 13.60
C SER A 35 12.67 -0.06 13.57
N LEU A 36 12.28 -0.84 14.59
CA LEU A 36 10.93 -1.37 14.70
C LEU A 36 9.86 -0.29 14.90
N CYS A 37 10.15 0.78 15.64
CA CYS A 37 9.22 1.89 15.79
C CYS A 37 9.01 2.63 14.46
N SER A 38 10.06 2.82 13.67
CA SER A 38 9.97 3.37 12.31
C SER A 38 9.05 2.51 11.41
N VAL A 39 9.25 1.18 11.40
CA VAL A 39 8.41 0.26 10.63
C VAL A 39 6.95 0.29 11.09
N ASN A 40 6.69 0.35 12.40
CA ASN A 40 5.33 0.42 12.91
C ASN A 40 4.64 1.74 12.53
N THR A 41 5.38 2.87 12.50
CA THR A 41 4.89 4.15 11.99
C THR A 41 4.50 4.04 10.52
N ALA A 42 5.34 3.42 9.68
CA ALA A 42 5.02 3.18 8.28
C ALA A 42 3.77 2.29 8.11
N PHE A 43 3.62 1.24 8.93
CA PHE A 43 2.40 0.41 8.93
C PHE A 43 1.14 1.20 9.33
N THR A 44 1.26 2.13 10.27
CA THR A 44 0.14 3.00 10.67
C THR A 44 -0.25 3.94 9.53
N ALA A 45 0.71 4.57 8.86
CA ALA A 45 0.45 5.39 7.67
C ALA A 45 -0.16 4.57 6.53
N LEU A 46 0.29 3.34 6.31
CA LEU A 46 -0.30 2.48 5.27
C LEU A 46 -1.77 2.16 5.56
N ARG A 47 -2.14 1.92 6.83
CA ARG A 47 -3.55 1.66 7.19
C ARG A 47 -4.47 2.82 6.85
N THR A 48 -4.02 4.06 7.01
CA THR A 48 -4.85 5.24 6.72
C THR A 48 -5.12 5.45 5.23
N LEU A 49 -4.33 4.82 4.35
CA LEU A 49 -4.49 4.90 2.90
C LEU A 49 -5.43 3.82 2.33
N ILE A 50 -5.73 2.77 3.09
CA ILE A 50 -6.57 1.66 2.63
C ILE A 50 -8.04 2.00 2.87
N PRO A 51 -8.89 2.03 1.83
CA PRO A 51 -10.32 2.31 2.01
C PRO A 51 -11.03 1.17 2.74
N THR A 52 -11.52 1.42 3.96
CA THR A 52 -12.35 0.49 4.74
C THR A 52 -13.63 1.15 5.25
N GLU A 53 -14.64 0.33 5.52
CA GLU A 53 -15.89 0.74 6.16
C GLU A 53 -16.02 -0.06 7.48
N PRO A 54 -15.98 0.59 8.66
CA PRO A 54 -15.70 2.01 8.92
C PRO A 54 -14.20 2.37 8.72
N ALA A 55 -13.90 3.67 8.59
CA ALA A 55 -12.55 4.18 8.29
C ALA A 55 -11.52 3.93 9.41
N ASP A 56 -12.00 3.71 10.64
CA ASP A 56 -11.19 3.43 11.83
C ASP A 56 -11.01 1.92 12.10
N ARG A 57 -11.42 1.06 11.16
CA ARG A 57 -11.24 -0.39 11.29
C ARG A 57 -9.75 -0.73 11.49
N LYS A 58 -9.44 -1.37 12.62
CA LYS A 58 -8.08 -1.85 12.93
C LYS A 58 -7.73 -3.07 12.08
N LEU A 59 -6.94 -2.87 11.03
CA LEU A 59 -6.38 -3.94 10.22
C LEU A 59 -5.12 -4.55 10.87
N SER A 60 -5.03 -5.88 10.92
CA SER A 60 -3.79 -6.58 11.29
C SER A 60 -2.67 -6.33 10.26
N LYS A 61 -1.41 -6.65 10.59
CA LYS A 61 -0.27 -6.47 9.68
C LYS A 61 -0.47 -7.22 8.36
N ILE A 62 -0.96 -8.47 8.42
CA ILE A 62 -1.20 -9.29 7.22
C ILE A 62 -2.40 -8.78 6.41
N GLU A 63 -3.50 -8.38 7.07
CA GLU A 63 -4.64 -7.79 6.37
C GLU A 63 -4.26 -6.49 5.66
N THR A 64 -3.47 -5.65 6.32
CA THR A 64 -2.96 -4.38 5.75
C THR A 64 -2.19 -4.66 4.46
N LEU A 65 -1.26 -5.62 4.46
CA LEU A 65 -0.47 -5.95 3.27
C LEU A 65 -1.33 -6.53 2.15
N ARG A 66 -2.26 -7.44 2.49
CA ARG A 66 -3.17 -8.05 1.50
C ARG A 66 -4.09 -7.00 0.87
N LEU A 67 -4.70 -6.15 1.67
CA LEU A 67 -5.60 -5.10 1.19
C LEU A 67 -4.87 -4.02 0.41
N ALA A 68 -3.66 -3.62 0.82
CA ALA A 68 -2.84 -2.67 0.08
C ALA A 68 -2.51 -3.20 -1.33
N SER A 69 -2.08 -4.47 -1.43
CA SER A 69 -1.82 -5.11 -2.72
C SER A 69 -3.06 -5.11 -3.63
N SER A 70 -4.20 -5.58 -3.10
CA SER A 70 -5.46 -5.55 -3.86
C SER A 70 -5.92 -4.14 -4.22
N TYR A 71 -5.64 -3.13 -3.39
CA TYR A 71 -6.00 -1.75 -3.67
C TYR A 71 -5.16 -1.15 -4.79
N ILE A 72 -3.85 -1.43 -4.80
CA ILE A 72 -2.95 -1.04 -5.90
C ILE A 72 -3.46 -1.63 -7.23
N SER A 73 -3.75 -2.94 -7.26
CA SER A 73 -4.29 -3.59 -8.47
C SER A 73 -5.62 -2.97 -8.91
N HIS A 74 -6.48 -2.63 -7.96
CA HIS A 74 -7.75 -1.97 -8.25
C HIS A 74 -7.56 -0.57 -8.86
N LEU A 75 -6.68 0.25 -8.29
CA LEU A 75 -6.34 1.56 -8.84
C LEU A 75 -5.72 1.43 -10.23
N GLY A 76 -4.84 0.45 -10.44
CA GLY A 76 -4.29 0.14 -11.77
C GLY A 76 -5.38 -0.17 -12.78
N ALA A 77 -6.36 -0.99 -12.41
CA ALA A 77 -7.50 -1.30 -13.28
C ALA A 77 -8.37 -0.07 -13.56
N VAL A 78 -8.61 0.80 -12.57
CA VAL A 78 -9.34 2.07 -12.73
C VAL A 78 -8.64 2.99 -13.73
N LEU A 79 -7.30 3.07 -13.68
CA LEU A 79 -6.51 3.89 -14.58
C LEU A 79 -6.57 3.39 -16.04
N VAL A 80 -6.64 2.06 -16.25
CA VAL A 80 -6.66 1.45 -17.58
C VAL A 80 -8.06 1.42 -18.18
N ALA A 81 -9.07 0.99 -17.41
CA ALA A 81 -10.43 0.77 -17.90
C ALA A 81 -11.35 2.00 -17.72
N GLY A 82 -10.89 3.03 -17.01
CA GLY A 82 -11.71 4.16 -16.58
C GLY A 82 -12.50 3.85 -15.30
N ALA A 83 -13.06 4.90 -14.68
CA ALA A 83 -13.83 4.79 -13.44
C ALA A 83 -15.25 4.18 -13.64
N ILE A 84 -15.56 3.70 -14.83
CA ILE A 84 -16.91 3.30 -15.23
C ILE A 84 -16.98 1.77 -15.24
N ASP A 85 -17.71 1.24 -14.27
CA ASP A 85 -18.12 -0.15 -14.07
C ASP A 85 -17.03 -1.26 -14.09
N GLN A 86 -16.77 -1.80 -12.89
CA GLN A 86 -16.01 -3.05 -12.66
C GLN A 86 -14.64 -3.08 -13.37
N PRO A 87 -13.78 -2.09 -13.11
CA PRO A 87 -12.46 -1.97 -13.75
C PRO A 87 -11.62 -3.24 -13.57
N CYS A 88 -11.69 -3.87 -12.39
CA CYS A 88 -10.94 -5.09 -12.11
C CYS A 88 -11.35 -6.29 -12.99
N LEU A 89 -12.63 -6.42 -13.38
CA LEU A 89 -13.05 -7.53 -14.25
C LEU A 89 -12.54 -7.34 -15.67
N ARG A 90 -12.56 -6.11 -16.17
CA ARG A 90 -12.09 -5.77 -17.52
C ARG A 90 -10.60 -6.00 -17.72
N LEU A 91 -9.80 -5.98 -16.64
CA LEU A 91 -8.37 -6.27 -16.70
C LEU A 91 -8.07 -7.77 -16.65
N GLU A 92 -8.90 -8.57 -15.96
CA GLU A 92 -8.79 -10.04 -16.01
C GLU A 92 -9.02 -10.56 -17.44
N GLU A 93 -9.98 -9.98 -18.17
CA GLU A 93 -10.26 -10.36 -19.57
C GLU A 93 -9.08 -10.11 -20.53
N ASN A 94 -8.23 -9.11 -20.25
CA ASN A 94 -7.11 -8.74 -21.12
C ASN A 94 -5.79 -9.48 -20.83
N ASN A 95 -5.66 -10.15 -19.68
CA ASN A 95 -4.45 -10.88 -19.28
C ASN A 95 -4.56 -12.41 -19.46
N LEU A 96 -5.72 -12.94 -19.86
CA LEU A 96 -5.87 -14.34 -20.23
C LEU A 96 -5.54 -14.55 -21.70
N SER A 97 -4.32 -15.02 -21.96
CA SER A 97 -3.99 -15.77 -23.17
C SER A 97 -5.02 -16.90 -23.42
N PRO A 98 -5.46 -17.17 -24.67
CA PRO A 98 -6.59 -18.07 -24.96
C PRO A 98 -6.34 -19.58 -24.78
N LEU A 99 -5.29 -20.02 -24.06
CA LEU A 99 -4.87 -21.42 -24.06
C LEU A 99 -5.44 -22.27 -22.89
N MET A 100 -6.16 -21.69 -21.93
CA MET A 100 -6.60 -22.43 -20.73
C MET A 100 -8.13 -22.60 -20.57
N SER A 101 -8.92 -22.33 -21.61
CA SER A 101 -10.39 -22.51 -21.54
C SER A 101 -10.89 -23.96 -21.68
N LYS A 102 -10.03 -24.99 -21.53
CA LYS A 102 -10.40 -26.39 -21.80
C LYS A 102 -10.12 -27.40 -20.70
N LEU A 103 -10.17 -27.01 -19.44
CA LEU A 103 -10.44 -27.96 -18.37
C LEU A 103 -11.33 -27.32 -17.31
N GLY A 104 -12.65 -27.47 -17.51
CA GLY A 104 -13.62 -27.09 -16.50
C GLY A 104 -13.53 -28.07 -15.33
N ASP A 105 -13.26 -27.54 -14.15
CA ASP A 105 -13.73 -28.14 -12.92
C ASP A 105 -14.04 -27.03 -11.90
N SER A 106 -15.33 -26.95 -11.55
CA SER A 106 -15.89 -26.48 -10.28
C SER A 106 -15.25 -25.27 -9.57
N GLN A 107 -15.94 -24.11 -9.64
CA GLN A 107 -15.81 -22.92 -8.74
C GLN A 107 -14.93 -21.73 -9.17
N SER A 108 -15.01 -21.26 -10.43
CA SER A 108 -14.64 -19.86 -10.73
C SER A 108 -15.76 -18.89 -10.31
N ARG A 109 -16.10 -18.85 -9.01
CA ARG A 109 -16.89 -17.73 -8.51
C ARG A 109 -15.99 -16.50 -8.69
N PRO A 110 -16.35 -15.53 -9.55
CA PRO A 110 -15.47 -14.40 -9.83
C PRO A 110 -15.12 -13.75 -8.49
N GLN A 111 -13.82 -13.59 -8.22
CA GLN A 111 -13.35 -12.98 -6.99
C GLN A 111 -13.77 -11.51 -7.03
N VAL A 112 -14.92 -11.22 -6.44
CA VAL A 112 -15.50 -9.89 -6.50
C VAL A 112 -14.61 -8.95 -5.69
N CYS A 113 -13.93 -8.04 -6.39
CA CYS A 113 -13.11 -7.02 -5.77
C CYS A 113 -13.96 -6.19 -4.79
N THR A 114 -13.61 -6.25 -3.50
CA THR A 114 -14.35 -5.53 -2.45
C THR A 114 -14.30 -4.02 -2.65
N PHE A 115 -13.22 -3.48 -3.23
CA PHE A 115 -13.11 -2.06 -3.59
C PHE A 115 -14.09 -1.67 -4.72
N CYS A 116 -14.23 -2.53 -5.73
CA CYS A 116 -15.27 -2.34 -6.76
C CYS A 116 -16.67 -2.32 -6.13
N LEU A 117 -17.00 -3.28 -5.25
CA LEU A 117 -18.30 -3.31 -4.56
C LEU A 117 -18.54 -2.05 -3.74
N ALA A 118 -17.53 -1.56 -3.02
CA ALA A 118 -17.61 -0.35 -2.23
C ALA A 118 -17.77 0.91 -3.10
N MET A 119 -17.03 1.03 -4.21
CA MET A 119 -17.18 2.12 -5.15
C MET A 119 -18.57 2.11 -5.77
N HIS A 120 -19.00 0.97 -6.33
CA HIS A 120 -20.34 0.81 -6.90
C HIS A 120 -21.43 1.23 -5.93
N LYS A 121 -21.36 0.82 -4.66
CA LYS A 121 -22.33 1.25 -3.64
C LYS A 121 -22.34 2.77 -3.40
N LYS A 122 -21.17 3.42 -3.42
CA LYS A 122 -21.04 4.89 -3.24
C LYS A 122 -21.52 5.67 -4.47
N TYR A 123 -21.16 5.25 -5.68
CA TYR A 123 -21.59 5.93 -6.91
C TYR A 123 -23.04 5.61 -7.28
N ASN A 124 -23.55 4.40 -7.00
CA ASN A 124 -24.96 4.05 -7.23
C ASN A 124 -25.89 4.82 -6.29
N LEU A 125 -25.49 5.09 -5.04
CA LEU A 125 -26.21 6.02 -4.15
C LEU A 125 -26.19 7.47 -4.68
N ASN A 126 -25.09 7.92 -5.28
CA ASN A 126 -25.04 9.23 -5.94
C ASN A 126 -25.95 9.29 -7.19
N VAL A 127 -26.07 8.19 -7.95
CA VAL A 127 -27.01 8.09 -9.08
C VAL A 127 -28.46 8.03 -8.61
N ALA A 128 -28.77 7.27 -7.55
CA ALA A 128 -30.12 7.19 -6.97
C ALA A 128 -30.54 8.50 -6.27
N SER A 129 -29.57 9.31 -5.82
CA SER A 129 -29.81 10.64 -5.25
C SER A 129 -29.84 11.76 -6.31
N GLN A 130 -29.58 11.47 -7.57
CA GLN A 130 -29.75 12.40 -8.69
C GLN A 130 -31.16 12.23 -9.29
N MET A 131 -32.12 12.89 -8.64
CA MET A 131 -33.16 13.55 -9.41
C MET A 131 -32.44 14.46 -10.42
N ILE A 132 -32.73 14.29 -11.71
CA ILE A 132 -32.30 15.23 -12.75
C ILE A 132 -32.90 16.59 -12.37
N SER A 133 -32.09 17.42 -11.71
CA SER A 133 -32.34 18.85 -11.56
C SER A 133 -31.90 19.48 -12.87
N ASP A 134 -32.87 20.07 -13.58
CA ASP A 134 -32.70 20.77 -14.85
C ASP A 134 -31.37 21.50 -14.95
N TYR A 135 -30.59 21.16 -15.97
CA TYR A 135 -29.40 21.89 -16.37
C TYR A 135 -29.84 23.03 -17.30
N PRO A 136 -29.80 24.31 -16.89
CA PRO A 136 -29.99 25.39 -17.85
C PRO A 136 -28.76 25.44 -18.76
N ASN A 137 -29.00 25.32 -20.07
CA ASN A 137 -28.05 25.58 -21.13
C ASN A 137 -27.49 27.00 -20.99
N GLN A 138 -26.19 27.16 -20.76
CA GLN A 138 -25.46 28.28 -21.38
C GLN A 138 -23.94 28.06 -21.45
N GLU A 139 -23.46 28.20 -22.69
CA GLU A 139 -22.11 28.56 -23.15
C GLU A 139 -21.03 27.47 -23.29
N GLU A 140 -20.79 27.17 -24.57
CA GLU A 140 -19.69 26.45 -25.17
C GLU A 140 -18.32 26.92 -24.65
N ALA A 141 -17.65 26.08 -23.87
CA ALA A 141 -16.19 26.10 -23.78
C ALA A 141 -15.64 24.94 -24.61
N GLN A 142 -15.29 25.25 -25.86
CA GLN A 142 -14.57 24.37 -26.78
C GLN A 142 -13.21 23.99 -26.16
N TYR A 143 -13.10 22.80 -25.56
CA TYR A 143 -11.80 22.23 -25.24
C TYR A 143 -11.28 21.49 -26.46
N ILE A 144 -10.18 21.98 -27.04
CA ILE A 144 -9.47 21.28 -28.11
C ILE A 144 -8.75 20.09 -27.49
N ILE A 145 -9.17 18.88 -27.86
CA ILE A 145 -8.36 17.68 -27.64
C ILE A 145 -7.18 17.74 -28.61
N VAL A 146 -6.00 18.08 -28.10
CA VAL A 146 -4.75 17.92 -28.86
C VAL A 146 -4.33 16.46 -28.75
N SER A 147 -4.55 15.71 -29.84
CA SER A 147 -4.05 14.35 -30.00
C SER A 147 -2.52 14.31 -29.99
N SER A 148 -1.99 13.30 -29.32
CA SER A 148 -0.59 13.01 -29.08
C SER A 148 0.15 12.61 -30.37
N ASN A 149 1.21 13.36 -30.70
CA ASN A 149 2.22 12.90 -31.64
C ASN A 149 3.55 12.77 -30.89
N SER A 150 4.01 11.53 -30.78
CA SER A 150 5.31 11.09 -30.29
C SER A 150 6.46 11.87 -30.93
N THR A 151 7.40 12.41 -30.14
CA THR A 151 8.84 12.47 -30.48
C THR A 151 9.69 12.74 -29.23
N ALA A 152 10.68 11.86 -29.06
CA ALA A 152 11.90 11.88 -28.24
C ALA A 152 12.17 13.08 -27.29
N PHE A 153 12.38 12.78 -26.01
CA PHE A 153 13.13 13.64 -25.10
C PHE A 153 14.63 13.49 -25.37
N ASP A 154 15.24 14.55 -25.90
CA ASP A 154 16.69 14.72 -26.01
C ASP A 154 17.25 15.11 -24.63
N LEU A 155 18.15 14.29 -24.09
CA LEU A 155 18.94 14.60 -22.90
C LEU A 155 20.13 15.48 -23.33
N ASN A 156 19.91 16.79 -23.48
CA ASN A 156 20.99 17.80 -23.45
C ASN A 156 20.40 19.22 -23.42
N TYR A 157 20.12 19.78 -22.23
CA TYR A 157 20.32 21.21 -21.99
C TYR A 157 20.32 21.55 -20.48
N ALA A 158 21.49 22.03 -20.03
CA ALA A 158 21.83 22.79 -18.82
C ALA A 158 21.58 22.16 -17.43
#